data_AF-A0A433RIL2-F1
#
_entry.id   AF-A0A433RIL2-F1
#
_cell.length_a   1.000
_cell.length_b   1.000
_cell.length_c   1.000
_cell.angle_alpha   90.00
_cell.angle_beta   90.00
_cell.angle_gamma   90.00
#
_symmetry.space_group_name_H-M   'P 1'
#
loop_
_entity.id
_entity.type
_entity.pdbx_description
1 polymer ?
#
loop_
_entity_poly.entity_id
_entity_poly.type
_entity_poly.pdbx_seq_one_letter_code
_entity_poly.pdbx_strand_id
1 'polypeptide(L)'
;MNTNDQPGHELNILVAEKVFGYKVYRGVIGRNTERQDGKLIYLDDYSTTWEGMRLVVEEIERRSFEWAIQGKRATVWNDDEGIDEDVKGESSPHALCLAILAALGALEGQRDETAAN
;
A
#
# COMPACT_ATOMS: atom_id res chain seq x y z
N MET A 1 16.68 -6.96 4.49
CA MET A 1 15.70 -6.19 3.71
C MET A 1 15.17 -7.12 2.65
N ASN A 2 13.86 -7.39 2.67
CA ASN A 2 13.23 -8.08 1.54
C ASN A 2 13.31 -7.14 0.33
N THR A 3 13.52 -7.67 -0.87
CA THR A 3 13.54 -6.85 -2.10
C THR A 3 12.21 -6.11 -2.35
N ASN A 4 11.14 -6.55 -1.68
CA ASN A 4 9.81 -5.94 -1.72
C ASN A 4 9.71 -4.66 -0.86
N ASP A 5 10.67 -4.43 0.05
CA ASP A 5 10.68 -3.27 0.95
C ASP A 5 11.50 -2.10 0.37
N GLN A 6 11.90 -2.20 -0.91
CA GLN A 6 12.63 -1.14 -1.60
C GLN A 6 11.66 -0.31 -2.43
N PRO A 7 11.85 1.02 -2.51
CA PRO A 7 10.98 1.85 -3.32
C PRO A 7 11.14 1.52 -4.79
N GLY A 8 10.04 1.60 -5.54
CA GLY A 8 10.00 1.34 -6.97
C GLY A 8 9.08 0.19 -7.33
N HIS A 9 9.42 -0.50 -8.42
CA HIS A 9 8.46 -1.27 -9.19
C HIS A 9 7.73 -2.37 -8.40
N GLU A 10 8.46 -3.23 -7.69
CA GLU A 10 7.86 -4.37 -6.97
C GLU A 10 7.00 -3.89 -5.79
N LEU A 11 7.42 -2.83 -5.07
CA LEU A 11 6.59 -2.23 -4.03
C LEU A 11 5.33 -1.57 -4.61
N ASN A 12 5.42 -0.89 -5.76
CA ASN A 12 4.27 -0.28 -6.41
C ASN A 12 3.23 -1.33 -6.85
N ILE A 13 3.68 -2.53 -7.25
CA ILE A 13 2.80 -3.66 -7.55
C ILE A 13 2.06 -4.10 -6.30
N LEU A 14 2.77 -4.30 -5.18
CA LEU A 14 2.15 -4.69 -3.91
C LEU A 14 1.12 -3.66 -3.45
N VAL A 15 1.42 -2.37 -3.60
CA VAL A 15 0.47 -1.29 -3.31
C VAL A 15 -0.77 -1.38 -4.22
N ALA A 16 -0.60 -1.54 -5.53
CA ALA A 16 -1.72 -1.69 -6.45
C ALA A 16 -2.63 -2.88 -6.06
N GLU A 17 -2.04 -4.03 -5.73
CA GLU A 17 -2.78 -5.25 -5.41
C GLU A 17 -3.46 -5.17 -4.04
N LYS A 18 -2.74 -4.76 -2.99
CA LYS A 18 -3.23 -4.80 -1.61
C LYS A 18 -4.02 -3.53 -1.22
N VAL A 19 -3.54 -2.36 -1.62
CA VAL A 19 -4.16 -1.08 -1.25
C VAL A 19 -5.29 -0.73 -2.20
N PHE A 20 -5.20 -1.03 -3.49
CA PHE A 20 -6.26 -0.70 -4.45
C PHE A 20 -7.10 -1.90 -4.91
N GLY A 21 -6.66 -3.13 -4.64
CA GLY A 21 -7.35 -4.34 -5.13
C GLY A 21 -7.25 -4.51 -6.65
N TYR A 22 -6.23 -3.92 -7.28
CA TYR A 22 -6.01 -4.05 -8.72
C TYR A 22 -5.38 -5.40 -9.08
N LYS A 23 -5.57 -5.83 -10.32
CA LYS A 23 -4.86 -7.00 -10.87
C LYS A 23 -3.70 -6.52 -11.72
N VAL A 24 -2.49 -6.96 -11.41
CA VAL A 24 -1.31 -6.61 -12.20
C VAL A 24 -0.95 -7.78 -13.12
N TYR A 25 -0.95 -7.53 -14.42
CA TYR A 25 -0.60 -8.53 -15.42
C TYR A 25 0.75 -8.23 -16.05
N ARG A 26 1.55 -9.27 -16.27
CA ARG A 26 2.75 -9.17 -17.09
C ARG A 26 2.38 -9.39 -18.56
N GLY A 27 2.22 -8.30 -19.30
CA GLY A 27 1.97 -8.33 -20.74
C GLY A 27 3.27 -8.42 -21.57
N VAL A 28 3.09 -8.58 -22.88
CA VAL A 28 4.18 -8.63 -23.87
C VAL A 28 4.82 -7.24 -24.07
N ILE A 29 4.06 -6.16 -23.87
CA ILE A 29 4.49 -4.76 -24.05
C ILE A 29 4.52 -4.02 -22.70
N GLY A 30 5.08 -4.67 -21.67
CA GLY A 30 5.12 -4.13 -20.30
C GLY A 30 4.07 -4.73 -19.38
N ARG A 31 3.96 -4.21 -18.14
CA ARG A 31 2.92 -4.64 -17.18
C ARG A 31 1.72 -3.70 -17.28
N ASN A 32 0.54 -4.26 -17.53
CA ASN A 32 -0.73 -3.54 -17.49
C ASN A 32 -1.39 -3.81 -16.14
N THR A 33 -1.96 -2.77 -15.53
CA THR A 33 -2.71 -2.88 -14.28
C THR A 33 -4.19 -2.72 -14.59
N GLU A 34 -5.03 -3.66 -14.18
CA GLU A 34 -6.48 -3.58 -14.33
C GLU A 34 -7.11 -3.08 -13.03
N ARG A 35 -7.83 -1.97 -13.14
CA ARG A 35 -8.64 -1.41 -12.04
C ARG A 35 -9.88 -2.26 -11.80
N GLN A 36 -10.54 -2.03 -10.66
CA GLN A 36 -11.80 -2.72 -10.33
C GLN A 36 -12.93 -2.46 -11.34
N ASP A 37 -12.89 -1.36 -12.10
CA ASP A 37 -13.85 -1.06 -13.18
C ASP A 37 -13.52 -1.77 -14.51
N GLY A 38 -12.52 -2.66 -14.52
CA GLY A 38 -12.07 -3.42 -15.69
C GLY A 38 -11.19 -2.62 -16.66
N LYS A 39 -10.85 -1.37 -16.36
CA LYS A 39 -9.97 -0.57 -17.22
C LYS A 39 -8.51 -0.91 -17.00
N LEU A 40 -7.80 -1.06 -18.12
CA LEU A 40 -6.35 -1.18 -18.14
C LEU A 40 -5.70 0.21 -18.04
N ILE A 41 -4.81 0.34 -17.07
CA ILE A 41 -3.97 1.53 -16.83
C ILE A 41 -2.50 1.12 -16.71
N TYR A 42 -1.62 2.10 -16.81
CA TYR A 42 -0.23 1.93 -16.38
C TYR A 42 -0.17 1.92 -14.85
N LEU A 43 0.81 1.20 -14.32
CA LEU A 43 1.10 1.20 -12.88
C LEU A 43 1.64 2.57 -12.49
N ASP A 44 1.03 3.20 -11.47
CA ASP A 44 1.54 4.46 -10.93
C ASP A 44 2.78 4.26 -10.05
N ASP A 45 3.54 5.33 -9.88
CA ASP A 45 4.76 5.36 -9.08
C ASP A 45 4.48 5.69 -7.60
N TYR A 46 3.69 4.83 -6.93
CA TYR A 46 3.17 5.05 -5.57
C TYR A 46 4.27 5.35 -4.53
N SER A 47 5.36 4.58 -4.54
CA SER A 47 6.41 4.63 -3.50
C SER A 47 7.54 5.61 -3.80
N THR A 48 7.56 6.23 -4.98
CA THR A 48 8.67 7.09 -5.43
C THR A 48 8.23 8.51 -5.77
N THR A 49 6.94 8.78 -5.94
CA THR A 49 6.41 10.10 -6.31
C THR A 49 5.39 10.62 -5.31
N TRP A 50 5.30 11.94 -5.17
CA TRP A 50 4.29 12.60 -4.33
C TRP A 50 2.88 12.40 -4.85
N GLU A 51 2.70 12.38 -6.18
CA GLU A 51 1.40 12.15 -6.79
C GLU A 51 0.92 10.71 -6.54
N GLY A 52 1.81 9.72 -6.68
CA GLY A 52 1.53 8.34 -6.29
C GLY A 52 1.18 8.22 -4.81
N MET A 53 1.92 8.92 -3.93
CA MET A 53 1.61 8.97 -2.50
C MET A 53 0.22 9.59 -2.22
N ARG A 54 -0.15 10.67 -2.93
CA ARG A 54 -1.47 11.30 -2.82
C ARG A 54 -2.59 10.31 -3.12
N LEU A 55 -2.44 9.48 -4.16
CA LEU A 55 -3.42 8.44 -4.50
C LEU A 55 -3.55 7.39 -3.38
N VAL A 56 -2.42 7.01 -2.75
CA VAL A 56 -2.44 6.10 -1.60
C VAL A 56 -3.17 6.73 -0.43
N VAL A 57 -2.88 7.99 -0.09
CA VAL A 57 -3.57 8.74 0.97
C VAL A 57 -5.08 8.73 0.78
N GLU A 58 -5.56 9.06 -0.43
CA GLU A 58 -7.00 9.08 -0.71
C GLU A 58 -7.65 7.71 -0.52
N GLU A 59 -6.97 6.65 -0.90
CA GLU A 59 -7.49 5.28 -0.78
C GLU A 59 -7.47 4.78 0.68
N ILE A 60 -6.46 5.14 1.48
CA ILE A 60 -6.41 4.74 2.90
C ILE A 60 -7.45 5.49 3.72
N GLU A 61 -7.67 6.78 3.46
CA GLU A 61 -8.73 7.57 4.10
C GLU A 61 -10.11 7.01 3.75
N ARG A 62 -10.31 6.59 2.50
CA ARG A 62 -11.54 5.90 2.05
C ARG A 62 -11.79 4.58 2.79
N ARG A 63 -10.73 3.94 3.29
CA ARG A 63 -10.75 2.71 4.09
C ARG A 63 -10.75 2.98 5.60
N SER A 64 -10.99 4.22 6.02
CA SER A 64 -11.04 4.63 7.43
C SER A 64 -9.71 4.47 8.18
N PHE A 65 -8.59 4.48 7.47
CA PHE A 65 -7.29 4.64 8.10
C PHE A 65 -6.93 6.11 8.26
N GLU A 66 -6.30 6.42 9.37
CA GLU A 66 -5.62 7.69 9.59
C GLU A 66 -4.12 7.52 9.36
N TRP A 67 -3.44 8.65 9.11
CA TRP A 67 -2.02 8.63 8.77
C TRP A 67 -1.30 9.91 9.19
N ALA A 68 0.00 9.78 9.44
CA ALA A 68 0.90 10.88 9.72
C ALA A 68 2.28 10.62 9.10
N ILE A 69 2.97 11.68 8.67
CA ILE A 69 4.31 11.58 8.09
C ILE A 69 5.24 12.60 8.75
N GLN A 70 6.44 12.14 9.10
CA GLN A 70 7.53 12.97 9.60
C GLN A 70 8.83 12.61 8.88
N GLY A 71 9.08 13.31 7.76
CA GLY A 71 10.24 13.05 6.91
C GLY A 71 10.21 11.65 6.30
N LYS A 72 11.08 10.76 6.76
CA LYS A 72 11.18 9.37 6.26
C LYS A 72 10.45 8.35 7.14
N ARG A 73 9.60 8.81 8.05
CA ARG A 73 8.75 7.96 8.88
C ARG A 73 7.28 8.22 8.56
N ALA A 74 6.49 7.18 8.56
CA ALA A 74 5.05 7.24 8.41
C ALA A 74 4.38 6.36 9.46
N THR A 75 3.29 6.86 10.02
CA THR A 75 2.41 6.10 10.91
C THR A 75 1.06 5.97 10.22
N VAL A 76 0.48 4.77 10.24
CA VAL A 76 -0.87 4.47 9.74
C VAL A 76 -1.61 3.72 10.84
N TRP A 77 -2.80 4.18 11.20
CA TRP A 77 -3.58 3.57 12.28
C TRP A 77 -5.08 3.51 11.96
N ASN A 78 -5.77 2.61 12.63
CA ASN A 78 -7.22 2.48 12.65
C ASN A 78 -7.63 1.98 14.05
N ASP A 79 -8.21 2.88 14.84
CA ASP A 79 -8.57 2.62 16.23
C ASP A 79 -9.68 1.56 16.37
N ASP A 80 -10.62 1.52 15.42
CA ASP A 80 -11.73 0.57 15.42
C ASP A 80 -11.25 -0.87 15.21
N GLU A 81 -10.18 -1.05 14.44
CA GLU A 81 -9.57 -2.35 14.15
C GLU A 81 -8.32 -2.63 15.02
N GLY A 82 -7.94 -1.72 15.92
CA GLY A 82 -6.77 -1.87 16.78
C GLY A 82 -5.44 -1.96 16.03
N ILE A 83 -5.30 -1.21 14.94
CA ILE A 83 -4.09 -1.18 14.10
C ILE A 83 -3.30 0.11 14.37
N ASP A 84 -1.99 -0.01 14.57
CA ASP A 84 -1.05 1.12 14.69
C ASP A 84 0.33 0.70 14.18
N GLU A 85 0.68 1.14 12.97
CA GLU A 85 1.91 0.77 12.28
C GLU A 85 2.79 2.00 12.02
N ASP A 86 3.98 2.04 12.63
CA ASP A 86 4.99 3.09 12.43
C ASP A 86 6.23 2.52 11.72
N VAL A 87 6.44 2.96 10.48
CA VAL A 87 7.49 2.46 9.60
C VAL A 87 8.42 3.57 9.12
N LYS A 88 9.71 3.24 9.03
CA LYS A 88 10.75 4.09 8.42
C LYS A 88 11.06 3.62 7.00
N GLY A 89 10.93 4.51 6.03
CA GLY A 89 11.32 4.32 4.64
C GLY A 89 12.55 5.12 4.23
N GLU A 90 12.76 5.19 2.92
CA GLU A 90 13.85 5.96 2.29
C GLU A 90 13.43 7.39 1.90
N SER A 91 12.12 7.59 1.72
CA SER A 91 11.43 8.84 1.41
C SER A 91 10.04 8.82 2.06
N SER A 92 9.30 9.94 2.03
CA SER A 92 7.93 9.98 2.55
C SER A 92 6.96 9.07 1.78
N PRO A 93 6.93 9.07 0.44
CA PRO A 93 6.11 8.13 -0.33
C PRO A 93 6.42 6.67 -0.02
N HIS A 94 7.71 6.34 0.10
CA HIS A 94 8.15 5.01 0.44
C HIS A 94 7.68 4.60 1.84
N ALA A 95 7.91 5.44 2.85
CA ALA A 95 7.51 5.15 4.22
C ALA A 95 5.99 4.92 4.34
N LEU A 96 5.18 5.75 3.68
CA LEU A 96 3.72 5.59 3.70
C LEU A 96 3.28 4.27 3.07
N CYS A 97 3.84 3.91 1.91
CA CYS A 97 3.52 2.64 1.25
C CYS A 97 3.86 1.43 2.12
N LEU A 98 4.99 1.46 2.84
CA LEU A 98 5.33 0.37 3.76
C LEU A 98 4.37 0.31 4.95
N ALA A 99 4.05 1.47 5.55
CA ALA A 99 3.17 1.53 6.72
C ALA A 99 1.77 0.98 6.42
N ILE A 100 1.16 1.37 5.29
CA ILE A 100 -0.16 0.84 4.93
C ILE A 100 -0.12 -0.67 4.61
N LEU A 101 0.93 -1.16 3.95
CA LEU A 101 1.05 -2.59 3.68
C LEU A 101 1.22 -3.41 4.96
N ALA A 102 1.96 -2.89 5.95
CA ALA A 102 2.05 -3.50 7.27
C ALA A 102 0.67 -3.53 7.96
N ALA A 103 -0.06 -2.41 7.92
CA ALA A 103 -1.38 -2.27 8.54
C ALA A 103 -2.40 -3.27 7.95
N LEU A 104 -2.42 -3.39 6.62
CA LEU A 104 -3.27 -4.36 5.94
C LEU A 104 -2.86 -5.81 6.24
N GLY A 105 -1.56 -6.10 6.35
CA GLY A 105 -1.06 -7.42 6.72
C GLY A 105 -1.46 -7.82 8.15
N ALA A 106 -1.41 -6.88 9.10
CA ALA A 106 -1.85 -7.09 10.47
C ALA A 106 -3.36 -7.41 10.55
N LEU A 107 -4.19 -6.70 9.78
CA LEU A 107 -5.62 -7.00 9.66
C LEU A 107 -5.91 -8.40 9.10
N GLU A 108 -5.18 -8.79 8.05
CA GLU A 108 -5.32 -10.13 7.46
C GLU A 108 -4.99 -11.22 8.51
N GLY A 109 -3.91 -11.04 9.29
CA GLY A 109 -3.53 -11.97 10.36
C GLY A 109 -4.57 -12.10 11.48
N GLN A 110 -5.15 -10.99 11.95
CA GLN A 110 -6.18 -11.01 13.01
C GLN A 110 -7.45 -11.78 12.59
N ARG A 111 -7.83 -11.67 11.31
CA ARG A 111 -9.01 -12.34 10.76
C ARG A 111 -8.82 -13.85 10.66
N ASP A 112 -7.63 -14.29 10.28
CA ASP A 112 -7.29 -15.72 10.20
C ASP A 112 -7.31 -16.38 11.58
N GLU A 113 -6.81 -15.70 12.62
CA GLU A 113 -6.87 -16.20 14.01
C GLU A 113 -8.30 -16.30 14.56
N THR A 114 -9.18 -15.38 14.14
CA THR A 114 -10.59 -15.41 14.54
C THR A 114 -11.37 -16.51 13.82
N ALA A 115 -11.04 -16.79 12.55
CA ALA A 115 -11.69 -17.85 11.76
C ALA A 115 -11.24 -19.27 12.14
N ALA A 116 -10.10 -19.42 12.85
CA ALA A 116 -9.57 -20.70 13.31
C ALA A 116 -10.08 -21.14 14.70
N ASN A 117 -10.83 -20.29 15.41
CA ASN A 117 -11.44 -20.56 16.72
C ASN A 117 -12.96 -20.79 16.62
#